data_AF-A0A9C9SKS8-F1
#
_entry.id   AF-A0A9C9SKS8-F1
#
_cell.length_a   1.000
_cell.length_b   1.000
_cell.length_c   1.000
_cell.angle_alpha   90.00
_cell.angle_beta   90.00
_cell.angle_gamma   90.00
#
_symmetry.space_group_name_H-M   'P 1'
#
loop_
_entity.id
_entity.type
_entity.pdbx_description
1 polymer ?
#
loop_
_entity_poly.entity_id
_entity_poly.type
_entity_poly.pdbx_seq_one_letter_code
_entity_poly.pdbx_strand_id
1 'polypeptide(L)'
;MKTRYFSNLTWQEFGEIVPKKTSTVILPVGTIEAHGVIPLGTDNIIPQDIAEYTAEKINALIAPPVNYGITSSLLPYPGSITLEKDTYKKMILEIMLELA
;
A
#
# COMPACT_ATOMS: atom_id res chain seq x y z
N MET A 1 4.16 16.08 -12.26
CA MET A 1 3.65 16.19 -10.86
C MET A 1 4.88 16.20 -9.96
N LYS A 2 4.90 16.97 -8.85
CA LYS A 2 6.07 17.03 -7.94
C LYS A 2 6.41 15.65 -7.35
N THR A 3 5.38 14.86 -7.07
CA THR A 3 5.45 13.49 -6.57
C THR A 3 4.12 12.81 -6.90
N ARG A 4 4.09 11.47 -6.97
CA ARG A 4 2.85 10.67 -7.06
C ARG A 4 2.37 10.16 -5.69
N TYR A 5 3.20 10.32 -4.66
CA TYR A 5 2.93 9.83 -3.32
C TYR A 5 1.96 10.73 -2.55
N PHE A 6 0.83 10.18 -2.11
CA PHE A 6 -0.13 10.84 -1.21
C PHE A 6 0.58 11.47 0.00
N SER A 7 1.44 10.68 0.65
CA SER A 7 2.15 11.06 1.87
C SER A 7 3.07 12.26 1.71
N ASN A 8 3.39 12.64 0.47
CA ASN A 8 4.34 13.70 0.16
C ASN A 8 3.65 14.94 -0.47
N LEU A 9 2.33 14.97 -0.48
CA LEU A 9 1.51 16.10 -0.92
C LEU A 9 0.91 16.81 0.31
N THR A 10 0.80 18.14 0.26
CA THR A 10 -0.12 18.83 1.15
C THR A 10 -1.56 18.59 0.70
N TRP A 11 -2.53 18.78 1.61
CA TRP A 11 -3.95 18.65 1.24
C TRP A 11 -4.37 19.66 0.16
N GLN A 12 -3.73 20.83 0.09
CA GLN A 12 -3.96 21.81 -0.99
C GLN A 12 -3.40 21.31 -2.32
N GLU A 13 -2.18 20.78 -2.34
CA GLU A 13 -1.60 20.17 -3.56
C GLU A 13 -2.47 19.01 -4.05
N PHE A 14 -2.99 18.21 -3.12
CA PHE A 14 -3.91 17.10 -3.41
C PHE A 14 -5.21 17.57 -4.08
N GLY A 15 -5.88 18.60 -3.52
CA GLY A 15 -7.11 19.16 -4.08
C GLY A 15 -6.95 19.79 -5.48
N GLU A 16 -5.73 20.18 -5.85
CA GLU A 16 -5.41 20.64 -7.22
C GLU A 16 -5.11 19.49 -8.19
N ILE A 17 -4.86 18.28 -7.69
CA ILE A 17 -4.59 17.09 -8.49
C ILE A 17 -5.86 16.26 -8.66
N VAL A 18 -6.63 16.04 -7.60
CA VAL A 18 -7.81 15.17 -7.60
C VAL A 18 -9.09 16.02 -7.56
N PRO A 19 -10.06 15.81 -8.47
CA PRO A 19 -10.03 14.92 -9.64
C PRO A 19 -9.42 15.56 -10.90
N LYS A 20 -8.94 16.80 -10.84
CA LYS A 20 -8.63 17.64 -12.02
C LYS A 20 -7.58 17.04 -12.98
N LYS A 21 -6.58 16.33 -12.45
CA LYS A 21 -5.43 15.77 -13.19
C LYS A 21 -5.41 14.25 -13.19
N THR A 22 -5.91 13.64 -12.12
CA THR A 22 -6.14 12.19 -12.02
C THR A 22 -7.14 11.91 -10.91
N SER A 23 -7.88 10.83 -11.06
CA SER A 23 -8.71 10.21 -10.01
C SER A 23 -8.30 8.76 -9.77
N THR A 24 -7.19 8.30 -10.38
CA THR A 24 -6.69 6.94 -10.23
C THR A 24 -5.71 6.87 -9.08
N VAL A 25 -5.91 5.92 -8.18
CA VAL A 25 -5.02 5.65 -7.05
C VAL A 25 -4.64 4.17 -7.03
N ILE A 26 -3.37 3.89 -6.71
CA ILE A 26 -2.87 2.55 -6.40
C ILE A 26 -2.68 2.50 -4.88
N LEU A 27 -3.26 1.49 -4.24
CA LEU A 27 -3.00 1.15 -2.84
C LEU A 27 -2.08 -0.07 -2.80
N PRO A 28 -0.78 0.08 -2.47
CA PRO A 28 0.09 -1.06 -2.25
C PRO A 28 -0.32 -1.77 -0.96
N VAL A 29 -0.33 -3.10 -1.00
CA VAL A 29 -0.76 -3.95 0.13
C VAL A 29 0.20 -5.13 0.25
N GLY A 30 0.63 -5.40 1.48
CA GLY A 30 1.57 -6.47 1.78
C GLY A 30 1.43 -7.03 3.19
N THR A 31 2.51 -7.62 3.70
CA THR A 31 2.59 -8.20 5.05
C THR A 31 4.05 -8.27 5.52
N ILE A 32 4.27 -8.72 6.76
CA ILE A 32 5.59 -9.03 7.32
C ILE A 32 5.64 -10.52 7.63
N GLU A 33 6.41 -11.28 6.85
CA GLU A 33 6.54 -12.73 6.99
C GLU A 33 7.90 -13.26 6.52
N ALA A 34 8.20 -14.52 6.85
CA ALA A 34 9.48 -15.13 6.50
C ALA A 34 9.57 -15.51 5.01
N HIS A 35 10.64 -15.07 4.35
CA HIS A 35 10.94 -15.35 2.93
C HIS A 35 12.26 -16.12 2.75
N GLY A 36 12.58 -17.04 3.66
CA GLY A 36 13.87 -17.74 3.66
C GLY A 36 15.02 -16.81 4.05
N VAL A 37 15.95 -16.52 3.12
CA VAL A 37 17.16 -15.71 3.40
C VAL A 37 17.05 -14.24 2.99
N ILE A 38 15.87 -13.80 2.53
CA ILE A 38 15.64 -12.41 2.11
C ILE A 38 14.79 -11.65 3.16
N PRO A 39 14.64 -10.31 3.05
CA PRO A 39 13.96 -9.51 4.06
C PRO A 39 12.51 -9.93 4.37
N LEU A 40 12.09 -9.76 5.62
CA LEU A 40 10.72 -10.04 6.07
C LEU A 40 9.66 -9.18 5.37
N GLY A 41 10.06 -7.99 4.91
CA GLY A 41 9.18 -7.04 4.23
C GLY A 41 9.14 -7.19 2.72
N THR A 42 9.53 -8.36 2.18
CA THR A 42 9.52 -8.60 0.73
C THR A 42 8.15 -8.31 0.12
N ASP A 43 7.07 -8.67 0.82
CA ASP A 43 5.69 -8.42 0.38
C ASP A 43 5.27 -6.95 0.48
N ASN A 44 6.09 -6.07 1.06
CA ASN A 44 5.86 -4.63 1.05
C ASN A 44 6.75 -3.94 0.00
N ILE A 45 8.01 -4.36 -0.09
CA ILE A 45 9.00 -3.78 -1.02
C ILE A 45 8.58 -4.02 -2.46
N ILE A 46 8.25 -5.27 -2.83
CA ILE A 46 7.92 -5.61 -4.22
C ILE A 46 6.66 -4.89 -4.70
N PRO A 47 5.51 -4.88 -3.98
CA PRO A 47 4.34 -4.15 -4.42
C PRO A 47 4.54 -2.63 -4.46
N GLN A 48 5.38 -2.07 -3.58
CA GLN A 48 5.74 -0.66 -3.62
C GLN A 48 6.47 -0.29 -4.92
N ASP A 49 7.47 -1.07 -5.31
CA ASP A 49 8.21 -0.86 -6.57
C ASP A 49 7.30 -1.04 -7.80
N ILE A 50 6.41 -2.04 -7.77
CA ILE A 50 5.40 -2.24 -8.82
C ILE A 50 4.45 -1.04 -8.91
N ALA A 51 4.03 -0.50 -7.77
CA ALA A 51 3.15 0.66 -7.70
C ALA A 51 3.82 1.91 -8.29
N GLU A 52 5.09 2.18 -7.95
CA GLU A 52 5.87 3.27 -8.56
C GLU A 52 5.90 3.16 -10.08
N TYR A 53 6.34 2.00 -10.58
CA TYR A 53 6.47 1.75 -12.00
C TYR A 53 5.13 1.86 -12.74
N THR A 54 4.06 1.35 -12.15
CA THR A 54 2.73 1.34 -12.76
C THR A 54 2.09 2.73 -12.73
N ALA A 55 2.24 3.47 -11.63
CA ALA A 55 1.62 4.77 -11.44
C ALA A 55 2.06 5.79 -12.49
N GLU A 56 3.31 5.70 -12.97
CA GLU A 56 3.79 6.54 -14.06
C GLU A 56 3.04 6.30 -15.37
N LYS A 57 2.73 5.04 -15.68
CA LYS A 57 2.12 4.63 -16.95
C LYS A 57 0.62 4.89 -17.02
N ILE A 58 -0.08 4.69 -15.90
CA ILE A 58 -1.54 4.84 -15.85
C ILE A 58 -1.97 6.19 -15.28
N ASN A 59 -1.00 7.08 -15.02
CA ASN A 59 -1.21 8.36 -14.36
C ASN A 59 -1.96 8.24 -13.03
N ALA A 60 -1.50 7.35 -12.14
CA ALA A 60 -2.07 7.20 -10.81
C ALA A 60 -1.29 7.98 -9.74
N LEU A 61 -1.96 8.23 -8.62
CA LEU A 61 -1.34 8.50 -7.32
C LEU A 61 -1.07 7.18 -6.59
N ILE A 62 -0.14 7.22 -5.63
CA ILE A 62 0.21 6.09 -4.78
C ILE A 62 -0.21 6.43 -3.35
N ALA A 63 -1.17 5.68 -2.81
CA ALA A 63 -1.60 5.79 -1.42
C ALA A 63 -0.53 5.21 -0.47
N PRO A 64 -0.54 5.56 0.83
CA PRO A 64 0.34 4.93 1.81
C PRO A 64 0.16 3.41 1.79
N PRO A 65 1.26 2.62 1.83
CA PRO A 65 1.16 1.17 1.76
C PRO A 65 0.56 0.58 3.04
N VAL A 66 -0.23 -0.49 2.88
CA VAL A 66 -0.67 -1.33 3.99
C VAL A 66 0.39 -2.40 4.24
N ASN A 67 1.26 -2.15 5.23
CA ASN A 67 2.45 -2.98 5.48
C ASN A 67 2.19 -4.25 6.31
N TYR A 68 0.97 -4.41 6.85
CA TYR A 68 0.59 -5.53 7.70
C TYR A 68 -0.62 -6.24 7.12
N GLY A 69 -0.51 -7.57 7.00
CA GLY A 69 -1.54 -8.40 6.40
C GLY A 69 -1.85 -9.64 7.22
N ILE A 70 -2.21 -10.71 6.51
CA ILE A 70 -2.54 -12.01 7.09
C ILE A 70 -1.41 -12.97 6.75
N THR A 71 -0.68 -13.40 7.77
CA THR A 71 0.42 -14.36 7.67
C THR A 71 -0.05 -15.70 8.26
N SER A 72 0.13 -16.80 7.52
CA SER A 72 -0.43 -18.12 7.89
C SER A 72 0.65 -19.13 8.30
N SER A 73 1.08 -20.00 7.38
CA SER A 73 2.09 -21.03 7.62
C SER A 73 3.46 -20.48 8.02
N LEU A 74 3.71 -19.19 7.76
CA LEU A 74 4.96 -18.51 8.07
C LEU A 74 4.95 -17.85 9.46
N LEU A 75 3.83 -17.87 10.18
CA LEU A 75 3.72 -17.29 11.52
C LEU A 75 4.68 -17.89 12.57
N PRO A 76 5.03 -19.20 12.55
CA PRO A 76 5.99 -19.76 13.50
C PRO A 76 7.43 -19.22 13.34
N TYR A 77 7.75 -18.54 12.24
CA TYR A 77 9.09 -17.98 12.01
C TYR A 77 9.26 -16.62 12.72
N PRO A 78 10.39 -16.37 13.40
CA PRO A 78 10.61 -15.12 14.11
C PRO A 78 10.50 -13.89 13.21
N GLY A 79 9.77 -12.87 13.69
CA GLY A 79 9.55 -11.61 12.99
C GLY A 79 8.30 -11.57 12.12
N SER A 80 7.66 -12.71 11.85
CA SER A 80 6.34 -12.75 11.20
C SER A 80 5.27 -12.09 12.07
N ILE A 81 4.45 -11.24 11.45
CA ILE A 81 3.34 -10.54 12.09
C ILE A 81 2.08 -10.85 11.30
N THR A 82 0.97 -11.15 11.99
CA THR A 82 -0.34 -11.32 11.36
C THR A 82 -1.38 -10.48 12.07
N LEU A 83 -2.29 -9.91 11.28
CA LEU A 83 -3.56 -9.40 11.78
C LEU A 83 -4.60 -10.52 11.78
N GLU A 84 -5.64 -10.35 12.59
CA GLU A 84 -6.86 -11.14 12.45
C GLU A 84 -7.58 -10.81 11.13
N LYS A 85 -8.23 -11.81 10.54
CA LYS A 85 -8.91 -11.67 9.24
C LYS A 85 -9.95 -10.55 9.25
N ASP A 86 -10.74 -10.44 10.32
CA ASP A 86 -11.80 -9.44 10.41
C ASP A 86 -11.24 -8.03 10.62
N THR A 87 -10.16 -7.89 11.40
CA THR A 87 -9.44 -6.61 11.55
C THR A 87 -8.88 -6.14 10.22
N TYR A 88 -8.16 -7.02 9.51
CA TYR A 88 -7.60 -6.69 8.20
C TYR A 88 -8.68 -6.33 7.18
N LYS A 89 -9.77 -7.11 7.13
CA LYS A 89 -10.90 -6.84 6.24
C LYS A 89 -11.55 -5.48 6.51
N LYS A 90 -11.82 -5.16 7.78
CA LYS A 90 -12.42 -3.86 8.17
C LYS A 90 -11.50 -2.70 7.83
N MET A 91 -10.22 -2.82 8.15
CA MET A 91 -9.21 -1.79 7.84
C MET A 91 -9.13 -1.53 6.33
N ILE A 92 -8.99 -2.58 5.51
CA ILE A 92 -8.94 -2.42 4.04
C ILE A 92 -10.24 -1.81 3.51
N LEU A 93 -11.40 -2.25 4.02
CA LEU A 93 -12.69 -1.70 3.59
C LEU A 93 -12.79 -0.20 3.88
N GLU A 94 -12.46 0.23 5.10
CA GLU A 94 -12.49 1.64 5.49
C GLU A 94 -11.53 2.48 4.64
N ILE A 95 -10.31 1.99 4.39
CA ILE A 95 -9.34 2.67 3.50
C ILE A 95 -9.91 2.79 2.08
N MET A 96 -10.46 1.71 1.52
CA MET A 96 -10.99 1.71 0.15
C MET A 96 -12.20 2.63 0.00
N LEU A 97 -13.06 2.73 1.02
CA LEU A 97 -14.22 3.62 1.01
C LEU A 97 -13.80 5.10 1.02
N GLU A 98 -12.77 5.46 1.80
CA GLU A 98 -12.27 6.84 1.84
C GLU A 98 -11.44 7.23 0.60
N LEU A 99 -10.98 6.24 -0.18
CA LEU A 99 -10.29 6.47 -1.46
C LEU A 99 -11.23 6.58 -2.67
N ALA A 100 -12.51 6.20 -2.53
CA ALA A 100 -13.51 6.18 -3.61
C ALA A 100 -14.23 7.53 -3.76
#